data_AF-A0A6I9RFG5-F1
#
_entry.id   AF-A0A6I9RFG5-F1
#
_cell.length_a   1.000
_cell.length_b   1.000
_cell.length_c   1.000
_cell.angle_alpha   90.00
_cell.angle_beta   90.00
_cell.angle_gamma   90.00
#
_symmetry.space_group_name_H-M   'P 1'
#
loop_
_entity.id
_entity.type
_entity.pdbx_description
1 polymer ?
#
loop_
_entity_poly.entity_id
_entity_poly.type
_entity_poly.pdbx_seq_one_letter_code
_entity_poly.pdbx_strand_id
1 'polypeptide(L)'
;MPSRNEITVDIHQMSRQASGPDDGRTPSAFEWIGAATKGVGSACFHALTGPAAGPLLFACICVALAYGTKRRRKRVVFHRSVSIAALHGGDMALERILDAQEARVGQDTAENAANEMQKMLDKDPKDISYRALHRLAARLEMSGKEDDAIKMLQKKVQETEKNKHPHEAHELQMLLVEMLIYKGDYQQALSCKCLNDEDISDARGPLYKAIIYSTMGDQQRARKCYEKFQEIRSRFHWFDCLEETPLYGVVHNFNNFEKTVANLKKEIEHAKTKKP
;
A
#
# COMPACT_ATOMS: atom_id res chain seq x y z
N MET A 1 14.48 33.28 32.49
CA MET A 1 13.10 33.54 32.06
C MET A 1 13.11 33.94 30.59
N PRO A 2 12.40 33.18 29.75
CA PRO A 2 11.64 33.76 28.64
C PRO A 2 10.17 33.30 28.67
N SER A 3 9.27 34.19 28.26
CA SER A 3 7.82 34.05 28.33
C SER A 3 7.27 33.10 27.26
N ARG A 4 6.40 32.17 27.68
CA ARG A 4 5.54 31.38 26.79
C ARG A 4 4.42 32.28 26.25
N ASN A 5 4.30 32.36 24.92
CA ASN A 5 3.08 32.83 24.28
C ASN A 5 2.12 31.65 24.12
N GLU A 6 1.06 31.65 24.92
CA GLU A 6 -0.13 30.83 24.72
C GLU A 6 -0.93 31.42 23.54
N ILE A 7 -1.14 30.62 22.50
CA ILE A 7 -2.09 30.94 21.43
C ILE A 7 -3.37 30.19 21.75
N THR A 8 -4.33 30.91 22.32
CA THR A 8 -5.70 30.45 22.53
C THR A 8 -6.53 30.86 21.32
N VAL A 9 -7.06 29.88 20.57
CA VAL A 9 -7.98 30.14 19.45
C VAL A 9 -9.40 29.97 19.94
N ASP A 10 -10.10 31.10 20.10
CA ASP A 10 -11.51 31.16 20.46
C ASP A 10 -12.38 30.85 19.23
N ILE A 11 -13.05 29.70 19.23
CA ILE A 11 -13.99 29.29 18.18
C ILE A 11 -15.39 29.73 18.61
N HIS A 12 -15.70 31.03 18.53
CA HIS A 12 -17.09 31.51 18.57
C HIS A 12 -17.23 32.96 18.09
N GLN A 13 -17.16 33.18 16.77
CA GLN A 13 -17.94 34.23 16.10
C GLN A 13 -17.74 34.17 14.59
N MET A 14 -18.84 34.00 13.86
CA MET A 14 -19.22 34.80 12.68
C MET A 14 -20.21 34.00 11.83
N SER A 15 -21.46 33.95 12.32
CA SER A 15 -22.63 33.88 11.46
C SER A 15 -23.00 35.29 10.98
N ARG A 16 -23.46 35.38 9.73
CA ARG A 16 -24.07 36.53 9.01
C ARG A 16 -23.10 37.33 8.13
N GLN A 17 -23.17 37.05 6.83
CA GLN A 17 -23.75 37.99 5.86
C GLN A 17 -24.15 37.26 4.57
N ALA A 18 -25.39 37.49 4.16
CA ALA A 18 -25.97 37.09 2.89
C ALA A 18 -26.23 38.35 2.06
N SER A 19 -26.02 38.28 0.74
CA SER A 19 -26.68 39.07 -0.31
C SER A 19 -26.23 38.51 -1.68
N GLY A 20 -27.18 38.04 -2.51
CA GLY A 20 -26.97 37.40 -3.82
C GLY A 20 -26.77 38.40 -4.97
N PRO A 21 -27.24 38.15 -6.22
CA PRO A 21 -27.92 36.98 -6.78
C PRO A 21 -27.25 36.41 -8.07
N ASP A 22 -27.49 35.15 -8.44
CA ASP A 22 -27.75 34.81 -9.85
C ASP A 22 -28.39 33.41 -10.00
N ASP A 23 -29.29 33.33 -10.97
CA ASP A 23 -30.13 32.21 -11.33
C ASP A 23 -29.32 31.07 -11.98
N GLY A 24 -29.41 29.87 -11.41
CA GLY A 24 -28.71 28.68 -11.90
C GLY A 24 -29.38 27.40 -11.44
N ARG A 25 -30.68 27.26 -11.75
CA ARG A 25 -31.49 26.11 -11.38
C ARG A 25 -30.93 24.85 -12.07
N THR A 26 -30.26 24.00 -11.29
CA THR A 26 -29.93 22.62 -11.65
C THR A 26 -31.22 21.78 -11.66
N PRO A 27 -31.44 20.93 -12.67
CA PRO A 27 -32.67 20.15 -12.74
C PRO A 27 -32.66 19.06 -11.66
N SER A 28 -33.71 19.06 -10.83
CA SER A 28 -33.92 18.04 -9.81
C SER A 28 -34.20 16.68 -10.45
N ALA A 29 -33.84 15.60 -9.76
CA ALA A 29 -34.00 14.20 -10.17
C ALA A 29 -35.45 13.76 -10.50
N PHE A 30 -36.43 14.66 -10.45
CA PHE A 30 -37.84 14.42 -10.76
C PHE A 30 -38.23 14.70 -12.22
N GLU A 31 -37.42 15.42 -13.01
CA GLU A 31 -37.76 15.73 -14.40
C GLU A 31 -37.52 14.56 -15.38
N TRP A 32 -36.78 13.53 -14.97
CA TRP A 32 -36.52 12.34 -15.80
C TRP A 32 -37.66 11.30 -15.81
N ILE A 33 -38.66 11.44 -14.93
CA ILE A 33 -39.77 10.46 -14.85
C ILE A 33 -40.82 10.70 -15.94
N GLY A 34 -40.82 11.87 -16.60
CA GLY A 34 -41.82 12.21 -17.63
C GLY A 34 -41.56 11.65 -19.04
N ALA A 35 -40.38 11.10 -19.33
CA ALA A 35 -39.98 10.77 -20.71
C ALA A 35 -39.97 9.27 -21.07
N ALA A 36 -40.26 8.37 -20.13
CA ALA A 36 -40.11 6.92 -20.32
C ALA A 36 -41.42 6.10 -20.35
N THR A 37 -42.56 6.72 -20.69
CA THR A 37 -43.87 6.03 -20.74
C THR A 37 -44.63 6.27 -22.04
N LYS A 38 -43.93 6.22 -23.19
CA LYS A 38 -44.58 5.96 -24.48
C LYS A 38 -44.29 4.53 -24.91
N GLY A 39 -45.19 3.62 -24.56
CA GLY A 39 -45.27 2.30 -25.18
C GLY A 39 -45.28 1.11 -24.21
N VAL A 40 -46.27 1.02 -23.32
CA VAL A 40 -46.69 -0.27 -22.74
C VAL A 40 -48.22 -0.29 -22.68
N GLY A 41 -48.79 -1.36 -23.22
CA GLY A 41 -50.22 -1.52 -23.47
C GLY A 41 -51.12 -1.44 -22.24
N SER A 42 -52.31 -0.91 -22.51
CA SER A 42 -53.41 -0.56 -21.61
C SER A 42 -54.14 -1.76 -20.97
N ALA A 43 -53.45 -2.65 -20.25
CA ALA A 43 -54.13 -3.80 -19.63
C ALA A 43 -53.92 -4.00 -18.12
N CYS A 44 -53.06 -3.22 -17.44
CA CYS A 44 -52.81 -3.41 -15.99
C CYS A 44 -53.14 -2.22 -15.08
N PHE A 45 -53.79 -1.17 -15.58
CA PHE A 45 -54.02 0.04 -14.78
C PHE A 45 -55.09 -0.08 -13.68
N HIS A 46 -55.83 -1.18 -13.60
CA HIS A 46 -56.83 -1.39 -12.54
C HIS A 46 -56.31 -2.10 -11.28
N ALA A 47 -55.01 -2.44 -11.21
CA ALA A 47 -54.43 -3.08 -10.01
C ALA A 47 -53.73 -2.09 -9.04
N LEU A 48 -53.69 -0.79 -9.33
CA LEU A 48 -52.86 0.18 -8.59
C LEU A 48 -53.63 1.37 -7.97
N THR A 49 -54.97 1.36 -7.96
CA THR A 49 -55.78 2.45 -7.39
C THR A 49 -56.28 2.20 -5.96
N GLY A 50 -55.91 1.07 -5.35
CA GLY A 50 -56.20 0.80 -3.94
C GLY A 50 -55.28 1.60 -3.00
N PRO A 51 -55.75 2.00 -1.80
CA PRO A 51 -54.97 2.79 -0.83
C PRO A 51 -53.68 2.10 -0.33
N ALA A 52 -53.43 0.84 -0.72
CA ALA A 52 -52.23 0.08 -0.40
C ALA A 52 -51.17 0.02 -1.53
N ALA A 53 -51.43 0.59 -2.71
CA ALA A 53 -50.52 0.52 -3.86
C ALA A 53 -49.28 1.42 -3.73
N GLY A 54 -49.43 2.60 -3.13
CA GLY A 54 -48.33 3.54 -2.87
C GLY A 54 -47.24 2.97 -1.93
N PRO A 55 -47.61 2.40 -0.76
CA PRO A 55 -46.66 1.78 0.16
C PRO A 55 -45.85 0.63 -0.44
N LEU A 56 -46.45 -0.18 -1.32
CA LEU A 56 -45.77 -1.32 -1.96
C LEU A 56 -44.72 -0.88 -2.98
N LEU A 57 -45.01 0.14 -3.79
CA LEU A 57 -44.05 0.71 -4.73
C LEU A 57 -42.88 1.37 -3.99
N PHE A 58 -43.17 2.09 -2.91
CA PHE A 58 -42.13 2.72 -2.08
C PHE A 58 -41.26 1.67 -1.39
N ALA A 59 -41.85 0.58 -0.86
CA ALA A 59 -41.10 -0.53 -0.28
C ALA A 59 -40.20 -1.22 -1.31
N CYS A 60 -40.68 -1.48 -2.53
CA CYS A 60 -39.87 -2.06 -3.60
C CYS A 60 -38.71 -1.15 -4.03
N ILE A 61 -38.94 0.16 -4.12
CA ILE A 61 -37.89 1.15 -4.43
C ILE A 61 -36.89 1.24 -3.27
N CYS A 62 -37.34 1.25 -2.01
CA CYS A 62 -36.47 1.24 -0.84
C CYS A 62 -35.64 -0.04 -0.74
N VAL A 63 -36.22 -1.21 -1.04
CA VAL A 63 -35.49 -2.50 -1.09
C VAL A 63 -34.50 -2.51 -2.26
N ALA A 64 -34.89 -2.01 -3.43
CA ALA A 64 -34.00 -1.92 -4.59
C ALA A 64 -32.86 -0.90 -4.38
N LEU A 65 -33.09 0.20 -3.67
CA LEU A 65 -32.05 1.15 -3.25
C LEU A 65 -31.18 0.60 -2.12
N ALA A 66 -31.74 -0.17 -1.18
CA ALA A 66 -31.00 -0.85 -0.12
C ALA A 66 -30.16 -2.04 -0.65
N TYR A 67 -30.59 -2.70 -1.73
CA TYR A 67 -29.79 -3.71 -2.45
C TYR A 67 -28.87 -3.09 -3.52
N GLY A 68 -29.25 -1.93 -4.08
CA GLY A 68 -28.54 -1.17 -5.11
C GLY A 68 -27.45 -0.24 -4.57
N THR A 69 -27.46 0.05 -3.26
CA THR A 69 -26.27 0.47 -2.52
C THR A 69 -25.31 -0.71 -2.45
N LYS A 70 -24.69 -0.96 -3.61
CA LYS A 70 -23.62 -1.90 -3.88
C LYS A 70 -22.88 -2.24 -2.59
N ARG A 71 -22.97 -3.50 -2.15
CA ARG A 71 -21.91 -4.13 -1.36
C ARG A 71 -20.61 -3.70 -2.01
N ARG A 72 -19.91 -2.71 -1.45
CA ARG A 72 -18.55 -2.37 -1.86
C ARG A 72 -17.80 -3.68 -1.71
N ARG A 73 -17.47 -4.34 -2.83
CA ARG A 73 -16.57 -5.49 -2.80
C ARG A 73 -15.34 -4.97 -2.08
N LYS A 74 -15.09 -5.45 -0.86
CA LYS A 74 -13.88 -5.10 -0.11
C LYS A 74 -12.72 -5.51 -1.03
N ARG A 75 -12.02 -4.52 -1.61
CA ARG A 75 -10.83 -4.82 -2.41
C ARG A 75 -9.83 -5.51 -1.49
N VAL A 76 -9.16 -6.51 -2.04
CA VAL A 76 -8.12 -7.24 -1.31
C VAL A 76 -6.92 -6.31 -1.20
N VAL A 77 -6.46 -6.07 0.02
CA VAL A 77 -5.22 -5.35 0.32
C VAL A 77 -4.18 -6.39 0.72
N PHE A 78 -3.03 -6.36 0.06
CA PHE A 78 -1.90 -7.21 0.42
C PHE A 78 -1.06 -6.54 1.53
N HIS A 79 -0.44 -7.34 2.38
CA HIS A 79 0.27 -6.87 3.57
C HIS A 79 1.73 -7.36 3.63
N ARG A 80 2.27 -7.87 2.52
CA ARG A 80 3.63 -8.43 2.46
C ARG A 80 4.67 -7.38 2.83
N SER A 81 4.44 -6.14 2.42
CA SER A 81 5.28 -5.00 2.79
C SER A 81 5.27 -4.66 4.27
N VAL A 82 4.17 -4.91 4.99
CA VAL A 82 4.11 -4.75 6.45
C VAL A 82 4.97 -5.82 7.12
N SER A 83 4.87 -7.07 6.66
CA SER A 83 5.65 -8.19 7.19
C SER A 83 7.16 -7.98 7.04
N ILE A 84 7.65 -7.51 5.88
CA ILE A 84 9.08 -7.18 5.71
C ILE A 84 9.48 -5.97 6.55
N ALA A 85 8.65 -4.93 6.63
CA ALA A 85 8.95 -3.75 7.43
C ALA A 85 9.06 -4.06 8.93
N ALA A 86 8.24 -4.99 9.44
CA ALA A 86 8.35 -5.48 10.81
C ALA A 86 9.70 -6.18 11.08
N LEU A 87 10.33 -6.78 10.06
CA LEU A 87 11.67 -7.39 10.17
C LEU A 87 12.80 -6.34 10.11
N HIS A 88 12.58 -5.22 9.43
CA HIS A 88 13.50 -4.06 9.48
C HIS A 88 13.44 -3.37 10.84
N GLY A 89 12.24 -3.28 11.44
CA GLY A 89 11.99 -2.55 12.69
C GLY A 89 11.95 -1.03 12.50
N GLY A 90 11.92 -0.30 13.62
CA GLY A 90 12.00 1.17 13.65
C GLY A 90 10.87 1.90 12.92
N ASP A 91 11.16 3.12 12.45
CA ASP A 91 10.20 3.99 11.78
C ASP A 91 9.63 3.38 10.49
N MET A 92 10.43 2.59 9.75
CA MET A 92 9.94 1.94 8.54
C MET A 92 8.80 0.96 8.82
N ALA A 93 8.88 0.21 9.93
CA ALA A 93 7.79 -0.68 10.35
C ALA A 93 6.51 0.11 10.62
N LEU A 94 6.61 1.21 11.36
CA LEU A 94 5.46 2.05 11.70
C LEU A 94 4.87 2.72 10.45
N GLU A 95 5.71 3.33 9.60
CA GLU A 95 5.27 3.95 8.34
C GLU A 95 4.50 2.96 7.47
N ARG A 96 4.98 1.71 7.33
CA ARG A 96 4.33 0.69 6.51
C ARG A 96 3.00 0.19 7.11
N ILE A 97 2.88 0.16 8.44
CA ILE A 97 1.59 -0.12 9.10
C ILE A 97 0.58 1.00 8.80
N LEU A 98 0.99 2.27 8.84
CA LEU A 98 0.13 3.41 8.54
C LEU A 98 -0.30 3.41 7.06
N ASP A 99 0.62 3.18 6.14
CA ASP A 99 0.32 3.07 4.70
C ASP A 99 -0.70 1.95 4.43
N ALA A 100 -0.56 0.80 5.10
CA ALA A 100 -1.47 -0.32 4.97
C ALA A 100 -2.88 -0.01 5.52
N GLN A 101 -2.98 0.82 6.56
CA GLN A 101 -4.27 1.30 7.06
C GLN A 101 -4.92 2.27 6.09
N GLU A 102 -4.17 3.23 5.54
CA GLU A 102 -4.67 4.17 4.54
C GLU A 102 -5.18 3.45 3.28
N ALA A 103 -4.43 2.45 2.80
CA ALA A 103 -4.81 1.64 1.64
C ALA A 103 -6.13 0.87 1.83
N ARG A 104 -6.53 0.58 3.07
CA ARG A 104 -7.84 -0.04 3.38
C ARG A 104 -9.00 0.96 3.27
N VAL A 105 -8.73 2.26 3.40
CA VAL A 105 -9.75 3.32 3.52
C VAL A 105 -9.96 4.07 2.20
N GLY A 106 -8.92 4.26 1.37
CA GLY A 106 -8.99 4.98 0.08
C GLY A 106 -9.03 4.08 -1.17
N GLN A 107 -9.94 4.35 -2.12
CA GLN A 107 -10.07 3.60 -3.39
C GLN A 107 -9.12 4.07 -4.52
N ASP A 108 -8.58 5.29 -4.45
CA ASP A 108 -7.82 5.96 -5.54
C ASP A 108 -6.28 5.94 -5.40
N THR A 109 -5.75 5.37 -4.32
CA THR A 109 -4.30 5.44 -3.99
C THR A 109 -3.41 4.59 -4.89
N ALA A 110 -3.97 3.57 -5.56
CA ALA A 110 -3.22 2.58 -6.35
C ALA A 110 -2.86 3.01 -7.78
N GLU A 111 -3.76 3.74 -8.46
CA GLU A 111 -3.53 4.17 -9.86
C GLU A 111 -2.60 5.37 -9.93
N ASN A 112 -2.67 6.28 -8.95
CA ASN A 112 -1.76 7.40 -8.87
C ASN A 112 -0.32 6.96 -8.53
N ALA A 113 -0.16 5.90 -7.72
CA ALA A 113 1.17 5.44 -7.27
C ALA A 113 2.12 5.02 -8.42
N ALA A 114 1.60 4.37 -9.47
CA ALA A 114 2.42 3.96 -10.62
C ALA A 114 2.97 5.18 -11.38
N ASN A 115 2.09 6.16 -11.63
CA ASN A 115 2.46 7.40 -12.32
C ASN A 115 3.44 8.23 -11.48
N GLU A 116 3.22 8.32 -10.16
CA GLU A 116 4.14 9.00 -9.24
C GLU A 116 5.50 8.30 -9.17
N MET A 117 5.52 6.97 -9.15
CA MET A 117 6.77 6.19 -9.17
C MET A 117 7.54 6.42 -10.46
N GLN A 118 6.86 6.38 -11.62
CA GLN A 118 7.51 6.65 -12.90
C GLN A 118 8.10 8.07 -12.94
N LYS A 119 7.31 9.09 -12.57
CA LYS A 119 7.78 10.48 -12.50
C LYS A 119 8.98 10.66 -11.58
N MET A 120 9.04 9.92 -10.48
CA MET A 120 10.18 9.94 -9.56
C MET A 120 11.41 9.28 -10.16
N LEU A 121 11.23 8.13 -10.81
CA LEU A 121 12.31 7.41 -11.49
C LEU A 121 12.80 8.12 -12.76
N ASP A 122 12.03 9.02 -13.35
CA ASP A 122 12.46 9.83 -14.50
C ASP A 122 13.47 10.94 -14.10
N LYS A 123 13.61 11.24 -12.80
CA LYS A 123 14.60 12.20 -12.29
C LYS A 123 16.04 11.68 -12.42
N ASP A 124 17.01 12.57 -12.25
CA ASP A 124 18.40 12.16 -12.03
C ASP A 124 18.46 11.23 -10.80
N PRO A 125 19.22 10.11 -10.84
CA PRO A 125 19.33 9.19 -9.72
C PRO A 125 19.69 9.84 -8.38
N LYS A 126 20.44 10.94 -8.39
CA LYS A 126 20.84 11.69 -7.19
C LYS A 126 19.69 12.50 -6.58
N ASP A 127 18.68 12.83 -7.37
CA ASP A 127 17.51 13.61 -6.95
C ASP A 127 16.33 12.71 -6.49
N ILE A 128 16.52 11.40 -6.49
CA ILE A 128 15.51 10.43 -6.07
C ILE A 128 15.44 10.40 -4.54
N SER A 129 14.24 10.64 -4.00
CA SER A 129 13.96 10.33 -2.60
C SER A 129 13.66 8.83 -2.46
N TYR A 130 14.65 8.04 -2.05
CA TYR A 130 14.48 6.59 -1.87
C TYR A 130 13.40 6.26 -0.84
N ARG A 131 13.28 7.03 0.24
CA ARG A 131 12.18 6.87 1.22
C ARG A 131 10.80 6.98 0.53
N ALA A 132 10.59 8.02 -0.28
CA ALA A 132 9.33 8.20 -0.99
C ALA A 132 9.11 7.11 -2.06
N LEU A 133 10.18 6.69 -2.73
CA LEU A 133 10.14 5.58 -3.70
C LEU A 133 9.73 4.25 -3.04
N HIS A 134 10.26 3.93 -1.85
CA HIS A 134 9.86 2.77 -1.07
C HIS A 134 8.37 2.79 -0.69
N ARG A 135 7.82 3.97 -0.34
CA ARG A 135 6.38 4.11 -0.05
C ARG A 135 5.51 3.88 -1.29
N LEU A 136 5.93 4.39 -2.45
CA LEU A 136 5.24 4.15 -3.72
C LEU A 136 5.25 2.66 -4.10
N ALA A 137 6.39 2.01 -3.93
CA ALA A 137 6.53 0.56 -4.12
C ALA A 137 5.62 -0.24 -3.17
N ALA A 138 5.50 0.17 -1.90
CA ALA A 138 4.55 -0.39 -0.94
C ALA A 138 3.11 -0.32 -1.44
N ARG A 139 2.68 0.86 -1.89
CA ARG A 139 1.32 1.09 -2.39
C ARG A 139 1.02 0.24 -3.62
N LEU A 140 2.00 0.06 -4.51
CA LEU A 140 1.87 -0.83 -5.66
C LEU A 140 1.75 -2.30 -5.23
N GLU A 141 2.55 -2.77 -4.27
CA GLU A 141 2.42 -4.13 -3.69
C GLU A 141 1.03 -4.35 -3.07
N MET A 142 0.59 -3.42 -2.22
CA MET A 142 -0.70 -3.50 -1.53
C MET A 142 -1.88 -3.56 -2.51
N SER A 143 -1.69 -3.04 -3.71
CA SER A 143 -2.67 -2.98 -4.80
C SER A 143 -2.54 -4.10 -5.83
N GLY A 144 -1.57 -5.02 -5.65
CA GLY A 144 -1.32 -6.12 -6.58
C GLY A 144 -0.61 -5.71 -7.89
N LYS A 145 -0.02 -4.52 -7.93
CA LYS A 145 0.70 -3.96 -9.08
C LYS A 145 2.22 -4.08 -8.93
N GLU A 146 2.71 -5.09 -8.22
CA GLU A 146 4.15 -5.30 -8.03
C GLU A 146 4.92 -5.49 -9.35
N ASP A 147 4.28 -6.04 -10.39
CA ASP A 147 4.90 -6.25 -11.70
C ASP A 147 5.27 -4.92 -12.40
N ASP A 148 4.42 -3.90 -12.26
CA ASP A 148 4.69 -2.55 -12.79
C ASP A 148 5.91 -1.94 -12.08
N ALA A 149 5.95 -2.04 -10.74
CA ALA A 149 7.07 -1.57 -9.94
C ALA A 149 8.39 -2.24 -10.32
N ILE A 150 8.38 -3.58 -10.46
CA ILE A 150 9.57 -4.37 -10.84
C ILE A 150 10.09 -3.91 -12.20
N LYS A 151 9.21 -3.75 -13.19
CA LYS A 151 9.60 -3.32 -14.54
C LYS A 151 10.22 -1.91 -14.53
N MET A 152 9.62 -0.97 -13.81
CA MET A 152 10.15 0.40 -13.69
C MET A 152 11.52 0.42 -13.00
N LEU A 153 11.68 -0.33 -11.91
CA LEU A 153 12.95 -0.44 -11.17
C LEU A 153 14.05 -1.09 -12.00
N GLN A 154 13.76 -2.20 -12.70
CA GLN A 154 14.72 -2.87 -13.58
C GLN A 154 15.27 -1.94 -14.66
N LYS A 155 14.38 -1.17 -15.32
CA LYS A 155 14.77 -0.18 -16.31
C LYS A 155 15.71 0.86 -15.70
N LYS A 156 15.33 1.44 -14.55
CA LYS A 156 16.13 2.49 -13.90
C LYS A 156 17.47 1.98 -13.38
N VAL A 157 17.54 0.77 -12.84
CA VAL A 157 18.80 0.12 -12.43
C VAL A 157 19.75 0.03 -13.63
N GLN A 158 19.28 -0.50 -14.77
CA GLN A 158 20.10 -0.63 -15.97
C GLN A 158 20.64 0.71 -16.49
N GLU A 159 19.81 1.76 -16.47
CA GLU A 159 20.23 3.12 -16.84
C GLU A 159 21.29 3.67 -15.88
N THR A 160 21.07 3.50 -14.58
CA THR A 160 21.92 4.02 -13.51
C THR A 160 23.30 3.32 -13.49
N GLU A 161 23.33 2.01 -13.73
CA GLU A 161 24.57 1.24 -13.88
C GLU A 161 25.39 1.70 -15.10
N LYS A 162 24.74 1.89 -16.25
CA LYS A 162 25.40 2.39 -17.48
C LYS A 162 26.01 3.78 -17.27
N ASN A 163 25.33 4.63 -16.51
CA ASN A 163 25.77 6.00 -16.21
C ASN A 163 26.78 6.08 -15.05
N LYS A 164 27.27 4.95 -14.53
CA LYS A 164 28.29 4.85 -13.47
C LYS A 164 27.90 5.56 -12.17
N HIS A 165 26.66 5.36 -11.73
CA HIS A 165 26.14 5.79 -10.43
C HIS A 165 25.98 4.58 -9.48
N PRO A 166 27.09 4.02 -8.93
CA PRO A 166 27.06 2.73 -8.25
C PRO A 166 26.24 2.75 -6.94
N HIS A 167 26.27 3.87 -6.21
CA HIS A 167 25.53 4.01 -4.96
C HIS A 167 24.02 4.03 -5.21
N GLU A 168 23.58 4.83 -6.20
CA GLU A 168 22.18 4.91 -6.59
C GLU A 168 21.68 3.60 -7.21
N ALA A 169 22.52 2.92 -7.99
CA ALA A 169 22.21 1.60 -8.52
C ALA A 169 22.00 0.58 -7.39
N HIS A 170 22.83 0.63 -6.33
CA HIS A 170 22.68 -0.23 -5.16
C HIS A 170 21.35 0.00 -4.44
N GLU A 171 20.97 1.25 -4.17
CA GLU A 171 19.69 1.58 -3.54
C GLU A 171 18.49 1.10 -4.37
N LEU A 172 18.51 1.32 -5.68
CA LEU A 172 17.46 0.85 -6.58
C LEU A 172 17.40 -0.69 -6.64
N GLN A 173 18.54 -1.36 -6.63
CA GLN A 173 18.60 -2.83 -6.60
C GLN A 173 18.07 -3.41 -5.29
N MET A 174 18.36 -2.78 -4.15
CA MET A 174 17.81 -3.21 -2.86
C MET A 174 16.27 -3.14 -2.84
N LEU A 175 15.68 -2.08 -3.40
CA LEU A 175 14.22 -1.99 -3.56
C LEU A 175 13.69 -3.00 -4.60
N LEU A 176 14.42 -3.25 -5.69
CA LEU A 176 14.06 -4.29 -6.66
C LEU A 176 14.01 -5.68 -6.00
N VAL A 177 14.99 -6.02 -5.16
CA VAL A 177 14.99 -7.28 -4.39
C VAL A 177 13.75 -7.37 -3.49
N GLU A 178 13.42 -6.30 -2.77
CA GLU A 178 12.22 -6.25 -1.91
C GLU A 178 10.95 -6.55 -2.71
N MET A 179 10.79 -5.93 -3.90
CA MET A 179 9.65 -6.19 -4.78
C MET A 179 9.61 -7.61 -5.34
N LEU A 180 10.77 -8.19 -5.69
CA LEU A 180 10.87 -9.57 -6.14
C LEU A 180 10.50 -10.56 -5.03
N ILE A 181 10.82 -10.25 -3.77
CA ILE A 181 10.36 -11.04 -2.61
C ILE A 181 8.84 -10.97 -2.50
N TYR A 182 8.22 -9.78 -2.63
CA TYR A 182 6.75 -9.64 -2.59
C TYR A 182 6.04 -10.44 -3.68
N LYS A 183 6.62 -10.48 -4.87
CA LYS A 183 6.12 -11.30 -5.99
C LYS A 183 6.36 -12.80 -5.77
N GLY A 184 7.37 -13.16 -4.99
CA GLY A 184 7.81 -14.53 -4.75
C GLY A 184 8.74 -15.06 -5.83
N ASP A 185 9.49 -14.19 -6.51
CA ASP A 185 10.47 -14.51 -7.56
C ASP A 185 11.88 -14.60 -6.94
N TYR A 186 12.05 -15.55 -6.01
CA TYR A 186 13.23 -15.63 -5.14
C TYR A 186 14.57 -15.83 -5.87
N GLN A 187 14.58 -16.62 -6.95
CA GLN A 187 15.79 -16.85 -7.74
C GLN A 187 16.26 -15.57 -8.43
N GLN A 188 15.32 -14.79 -8.95
CA GLN A 188 15.63 -13.50 -9.55
C GLN A 188 16.16 -12.53 -8.50
N ALA A 189 15.55 -12.51 -7.30
CA ALA A 189 16.03 -11.70 -6.19
C ALA A 189 17.48 -12.05 -5.81
N LEU A 190 17.84 -13.34 -5.68
CA LEU A 190 19.20 -13.78 -5.37
C LEU A 190 20.22 -13.46 -6.48
N SER A 191 19.76 -13.30 -7.72
CA SER A 191 20.62 -12.92 -8.85
C SER A 191 20.98 -11.42 -8.88
N CYS A 192 20.31 -10.58 -8.09
CA CYS A 192 20.62 -9.16 -8.00
C CYS A 192 22.03 -8.95 -7.42
N LYS A 193 22.83 -8.11 -8.11
CA LYS A 193 24.24 -7.87 -7.75
C LYS A 193 24.40 -7.35 -6.33
N CYS A 194 23.52 -6.44 -5.89
CA CYS A 194 23.55 -5.84 -4.55
C CYS A 194 23.52 -6.85 -3.38
N LEU A 195 23.05 -8.08 -3.60
CA LEU A 195 23.04 -9.12 -2.57
C LEU A 195 24.39 -9.85 -2.47
N ASN A 196 25.22 -9.82 -3.50
CA ASN A 196 26.49 -10.55 -3.57
C ASN A 196 27.72 -9.64 -3.50
N ASP A 197 27.52 -8.36 -3.25
CA ASP A 197 28.58 -7.39 -3.02
C ASP A 197 29.03 -7.49 -1.54
N GLU A 198 30.18 -8.12 -1.29
CA GLU A 198 30.72 -8.34 0.05
C GLU A 198 31.41 -7.09 0.63
N ASP A 199 31.72 -6.10 -0.21
CA ASP A 199 32.40 -4.88 0.19
C ASP A 199 31.44 -3.88 0.87
N ILE A 200 30.12 -4.04 0.65
CA ILE A 200 29.09 -3.16 1.18
C ILE A 200 28.53 -3.72 2.49
N SER A 201 28.77 -3.02 3.59
CA SER A 201 28.19 -3.34 4.91
C SER A 201 26.74 -2.86 5.05
N ASP A 202 25.84 -3.38 4.21
CA ASP A 202 24.41 -3.08 4.25
C ASP A 202 23.64 -4.25 4.89
N ALA A 203 22.99 -3.99 6.04
CA ALA A 203 22.22 -4.99 6.78
C ALA A 203 21.04 -5.56 5.97
N ARG A 204 20.50 -4.81 4.99
CA ARG A 204 19.37 -5.26 4.14
C ARG A 204 19.74 -6.49 3.32
N GLY A 205 20.98 -6.57 2.84
CA GLY A 205 21.44 -7.70 2.01
C GLY A 205 21.32 -9.06 2.73
N PRO A 206 21.96 -9.23 3.90
CA PRO A 206 21.81 -10.42 4.72
C PRO A 206 20.36 -10.67 5.18
N LEU A 207 19.59 -9.63 5.51
CA LEU A 207 18.17 -9.78 5.86
C LEU A 207 17.37 -10.39 4.70
N TYR A 208 17.48 -9.83 3.50
CA TYR A 208 16.78 -10.32 2.31
C TYR A 208 17.21 -11.74 1.94
N LYS A 209 18.50 -12.06 2.03
CA LYS A 209 18.98 -13.44 1.88
C LYS A 209 18.35 -14.38 2.92
N ALA A 210 18.27 -13.97 4.19
CA ALA A 210 17.67 -14.77 5.25
C ALA A 210 16.18 -15.05 4.98
N ILE A 211 15.42 -14.03 4.55
CA ILE A 211 14.00 -14.16 4.18
C ILE A 211 13.85 -15.14 3.02
N ILE A 212 14.65 -14.97 1.96
CA ILE A 212 14.60 -15.82 0.76
C ILE A 212 14.91 -17.28 1.11
N TYR A 213 16.04 -17.54 1.79
CA TYR A 213 16.43 -18.91 2.14
C TYR A 213 15.44 -19.58 3.10
N SER A 214 14.91 -18.84 4.08
CA SER A 214 13.89 -19.36 4.99
C SER A 214 12.61 -19.73 4.23
N THR A 215 12.18 -18.87 3.29
CA THR A 215 11.00 -19.12 2.46
C THR A 215 11.16 -20.36 1.55
N MET A 216 12.38 -20.57 1.04
CA MET A 216 12.76 -21.74 0.24
C MET A 216 12.99 -23.02 1.06
N GLY A 217 12.92 -22.96 2.40
CA GLY A 217 13.12 -24.11 3.29
C GLY A 217 14.59 -24.40 3.63
N ASP A 218 15.52 -23.53 3.27
CA ASP A 218 16.94 -23.67 3.61
C ASP A 218 17.25 -22.94 4.93
N GLN A 219 16.91 -23.59 6.04
CA GLN A 219 17.08 -23.01 7.38
C GLN A 219 18.54 -22.75 7.73
N GLN A 220 19.48 -23.57 7.24
CA GLN A 220 20.90 -23.41 7.53
C GLN A 220 21.46 -22.12 6.92
N ARG A 221 21.20 -21.87 5.63
CA ARG A 221 21.60 -20.61 4.98
C ARG A 221 20.83 -19.42 5.55
N ALA A 222 19.54 -19.58 5.82
CA ALA A 222 18.74 -18.53 6.43
C ALA A 222 19.31 -18.05 7.77
N ARG A 223 19.68 -18.99 8.65
CA ARG A 223 20.26 -18.70 9.96
C ARG A 223 21.58 -17.96 9.86
N LYS A 224 22.50 -18.41 8.99
CA LYS A 224 23.78 -17.73 8.75
C LYS A 224 23.58 -16.29 8.28
N CYS A 225 22.66 -16.06 7.34
CA CYS A 225 22.36 -14.73 6.84
C CYS A 225 21.71 -13.84 7.93
N TYR A 226 20.84 -14.41 8.76
CA TYR A 226 20.23 -13.70 9.89
C TYR A 226 21.27 -13.33 10.96
N GLU A 227 22.18 -14.24 11.32
CA GLU A 227 23.29 -13.95 12.24
C GLU A 227 24.16 -12.81 11.69
N LYS A 228 24.43 -12.79 10.38
CA LYS A 228 25.15 -11.69 9.72
C LYS A 228 24.39 -10.37 9.75
N PHE A 229 23.08 -10.41 9.53
CA PHE A 229 22.21 -9.23 9.66
C PHE A 229 22.33 -8.63 11.06
N GLN A 230 22.24 -9.45 12.10
CA GLN A 230 22.36 -9.00 13.48
C GLN A 230 23.75 -8.44 13.80
N GLU A 231 24.81 -9.11 13.33
CA GLU A 231 26.17 -8.63 13.48
C GLU A 231 26.33 -7.20 12.93
N ILE A 232 25.82 -6.93 11.72
CA ILE A 232 25.88 -5.61 11.10
C ILE A 232 25.07 -4.60 11.94
N ARG A 233 23.85 -4.92 12.34
CA ARG A 233 23.02 -4.03 13.17
C ARG A 233 23.69 -3.65 14.48
N SER A 234 24.30 -4.63 15.17
CA SER A 234 25.01 -4.40 16.43
C SER A 234 26.23 -3.50 16.26
N ARG A 235 26.99 -3.64 15.16
CA ARG A 235 28.16 -2.80 14.88
C ARG A 235 27.82 -1.32 14.70
N PHE A 236 26.69 -1.03 14.07
CA PHE A 236 26.29 0.35 13.78
C PHE A 236 25.49 1.00 14.92
N HIS A 237 25.39 0.36 16.10
CA HIS A 237 24.58 0.82 17.23
C HIS A 237 23.21 1.32 16.77
N TRP A 238 22.57 0.57 15.89
CA TRP A 238 21.26 0.96 15.38
C TRP A 238 20.33 1.00 16.58
N PHE A 239 20.05 2.21 17.08
CA PHE A 239 19.38 2.40 18.37
C PHE A 239 18.02 1.72 18.34
N ASP A 240 17.88 0.64 19.10
CA ASP A 240 16.62 -0.01 19.36
C ASP A 240 15.86 0.86 20.38
N CYS A 241 15.28 2.00 19.93
CA CYS A 241 14.37 2.83 20.74
C CYS A 241 13.05 2.10 21.11
N LEU A 242 13.02 0.76 21.00
CA LEU A 242 11.83 -0.06 20.91
C LEU A 242 11.95 -1.35 21.74
N GLU A 243 12.87 -1.44 22.71
CA GLU A 243 13.01 -2.60 23.63
C GLU A 243 11.66 -3.02 24.26
N GLU A 244 10.72 -2.07 24.41
CA GLU A 244 9.37 -2.30 24.96
C GLU A 244 8.29 -2.65 23.92
N THR A 245 8.63 -2.76 22.63
CA THR A 245 7.61 -3.06 21.60
C THR A 245 7.57 -4.54 21.19
N PRO A 246 6.39 -5.06 20.80
CA PRO A 246 6.26 -6.41 20.25
C PRO A 246 7.14 -6.67 19.01
N LEU A 247 7.59 -5.62 18.32
CA LEU A 247 8.47 -5.71 17.15
C LEU A 247 9.90 -6.09 17.53
N TYR A 248 10.36 -5.77 18.74
CA TYR A 248 11.69 -6.16 19.22
C TYR A 248 11.90 -7.67 19.14
N GLY A 249 10.94 -8.45 19.65
CA GLY A 249 11.00 -9.90 19.62
C GLY A 249 11.04 -10.48 18.19
N VAL A 250 10.46 -9.79 17.20
CA VAL A 250 10.45 -10.22 15.80
C VAL A 250 11.83 -10.05 15.16
N VAL A 251 12.52 -8.96 15.49
CA VAL A 251 13.83 -8.65 14.91
C VAL A 251 14.95 -9.39 15.63
N HIS A 252 14.88 -9.57 16.95
CA HIS A 252 15.99 -10.07 17.79
C HIS A 252 15.97 -11.59 18.10
N ASN A 253 14.96 -12.31 17.65
CA ASN A 253 14.86 -13.76 17.88
C ASN A 253 14.64 -14.51 16.56
N PHE A 254 15.54 -15.45 16.23
CA PHE A 254 15.46 -16.21 14.98
C PHE A 254 14.16 -17.02 14.84
N ASN A 255 13.64 -17.62 15.91
CA ASN A 255 12.39 -18.38 15.84
C ASN A 255 11.19 -17.47 15.54
N ASN A 256 11.19 -16.23 16.06
CA ASN A 256 10.16 -15.25 15.74
C ASN A 256 10.32 -14.72 14.32
N PHE A 257 11.55 -14.49 13.88
CA PHE A 257 11.87 -14.19 12.48
C PHE A 257 11.30 -15.26 11.54
N GLU A 258 11.57 -16.55 11.80
CA GLU A 258 11.05 -17.65 10.99
C GLU A 258 9.51 -17.69 10.96
N LYS A 259 8.85 -17.43 12.10
CA LYS A 259 7.38 -17.33 12.14
C LYS A 259 6.86 -16.19 11.27
N THR A 260 7.51 -15.02 11.31
CA THR A 260 7.15 -13.87 10.47
C THR A 260 7.38 -14.18 8.99
N VAL A 261 8.50 -14.81 8.63
CA VAL A 261 8.77 -15.24 7.24
C VAL A 261 7.79 -16.31 6.78
N ALA A 262 7.39 -17.25 7.64
CA ALA A 262 6.37 -18.24 7.32
C ALA A 262 5.00 -17.59 7.07
N ASN A 263 4.65 -16.53 7.80
CA ASN A 263 3.43 -15.76 7.54
C ASN A 263 3.54 -14.96 6.22
N LEU A 264 4.67 -14.30 5.98
CA LEU A 264 4.96 -13.64 4.70
C LEU A 264 4.83 -14.60 3.51
N LYS A 265 5.35 -15.83 3.62
CA LYS A 265 5.21 -16.87 2.60
C LYS A 265 3.74 -17.16 2.29
N LYS A 266 2.90 -17.34 3.32
CA LYS A 266 1.45 -17.55 3.15
C LYS A 266 0.78 -16.36 2.46
N GLU A 267 1.18 -15.13 2.79
CA GLU A 267 0.66 -13.91 2.14
C GLU A 267 1.03 -13.87 0.65
N ILE A 268 2.27 -14.23 0.29
CA ILE A 268 2.75 -14.32 -1.10
C ILE A 268 1.98 -15.40 -1.86
N GLU A 269 1.83 -16.59 -1.30
CA GLU A 269 1.09 -17.70 -1.91
C GLU A 269 -0.39 -17.32 -2.12
N HIS A 270 -1.02 -16.70 -1.12
CA HIS A 270 -2.39 -16.20 -1.23
C HIS A 270 -2.54 -15.14 -2.33
N ALA A 271 -1.59 -14.23 -2.46
CA ALA A 271 -1.61 -13.22 -3.51
C ALA A 271 -1.54 -13.84 -4.92
N LYS A 272 -0.72 -14.89 -5.11
CA LYS A 272 -0.64 -15.62 -6.37
C LYS A 272 -1.98 -16.26 -6.76
N THR A 273 -2.77 -16.74 -5.80
CA THR A 273 -4.11 -17.31 -6.07
C THR A 273 -5.18 -16.27 -6.41
N LYS A 274 -4.92 -14.99 -6.13
CA LYS A 274 -5.88 -13.89 -6.29
C LYS A 274 -5.62 -12.98 -7.48
N LYS A 275 -4.48 -13.12 -8.16
CA LYS A 275 -4.25 -12.44 -9.44
C LYS A 275 -5.22 -13.04 -10.48
N PRO A 276 -6.05 -12.21 -11.15
CA PRO A 276 -7.01 -12.67 -12.16
C PRO A 276 -6.32 -13.24 -13.40
#